data_AF-A0A0K8TL28-F1
#
_entry.id   AF-A0A0K8TL28-F1
#
_cell.length_a   1.000
_cell.length_b   1.000
_cell.length_c   1.000
_cell.angle_alpha   90.00
_cell.angle_beta   90.00
_cell.angle_gamma   90.00
#
_symmetry.space_group_name_H-M   'P 1'
#
loop_
_entity.id
_entity.type
_entity.pdbx_description
1 polymer ?
#
loop_
_entity_poly.entity_id
_entity_poly.type
_entity_poly.pdbx_seq_one_letter_code
_entity_poly.pdbx_strand_id
1 'polypeptide(L)'
;EDDLDWLIPSFTLIKNVQPSSKENADPDAEFSLPLLIEDIYRIPLADGFPKVLRLFGVAFKTVTIYGRATPLKILHKKEVRIYNVDDGTSSIIVHFSHIANNRIDIMTAVNNLEYELNMVKRQNKKRRFKSNNGNILREAQTLLRRTRSQICVPELFFTIGSKVLVIGIPYKSPCDGKVHIWAIEM
;
A
#
# COMPACT_ATOMS: atom_id res chain seq x y z
N GLU A 1 10.19 14.29 -14.33
CA GLU A 1 9.04 14.62 -13.47
C GLU A 1 7.88 14.59 -14.43
N ASP A 2 7.09 13.53 -14.43
CA ASP A 2 5.94 13.40 -15.33
C ASP A 2 4.85 12.62 -14.63
N ASP A 3 3.63 13.10 -14.86
CA ASP A 3 2.40 12.82 -14.14
C ASP A 3 2.02 11.33 -14.14
N LEU A 4 2.13 10.69 -12.98
CA LEU A 4 1.53 9.39 -12.68
C LEU A 4 0.20 9.55 -11.94
N ASP A 5 -0.44 10.71 -12.02
CA ASP A 5 -1.71 10.98 -11.31
C ASP A 5 -2.87 10.14 -11.83
N TRP A 6 -2.74 9.59 -13.04
CA TRP A 6 -3.65 8.60 -13.61
C TRP A 6 -3.43 7.17 -13.07
N LEU A 7 -2.31 6.90 -12.40
CA LEU A 7 -1.91 5.55 -11.96
C LEU A 7 -2.68 5.10 -10.72
N ILE A 8 -3.34 6.04 -10.04
CA ILE A 8 -4.23 5.78 -8.93
C ILE A 8 -5.64 5.88 -9.49
N PRO A 9 -6.42 4.78 -9.58
CA PRO A 9 -7.87 4.91 -9.71
C PRO A 9 -8.32 5.88 -8.62
N SER A 10 -9.18 6.84 -8.92
CA SER A 10 -9.73 7.74 -7.91
C SER A 10 -10.44 6.90 -6.84
N PHE A 11 -9.69 6.47 -5.83
CA PHE A 11 -10.15 5.70 -4.69
C PHE A 11 -10.80 6.72 -3.76
N THR A 12 -11.97 7.20 -4.15
CA THR A 12 -13.03 7.40 -3.17
C THR A 12 -13.12 6.06 -2.45
N LEU A 13 -12.82 6.06 -1.15
CA LEU A 13 -13.16 4.93 -0.28
C LEU A 13 -14.50 4.39 -0.77
N ILE A 14 -14.55 3.14 -1.23
CA ILE A 14 -15.80 2.42 -1.46
C ILE A 14 -16.37 2.11 -0.06
N LYS A 15 -16.69 3.17 0.68
CA LYS A 15 -17.65 3.18 1.76
C LYS A 15 -18.89 3.79 1.10
N ASN A 16 -19.76 2.91 0.62
CA ASN A 16 -21.09 3.22 0.08
C ASN A 16 -21.12 3.83 -1.34
N VAL A 17 -20.54 3.16 -2.34
CA VAL A 17 -21.06 3.33 -3.70
C VAL A 17 -22.34 2.50 -3.80
N GLN A 18 -23.47 3.12 -3.52
CA GLN A 18 -24.75 2.62 -4.01
C GLN A 18 -24.64 2.51 -5.55
N PRO A 19 -25.05 1.39 -6.16
CA PRO A 19 -24.96 1.23 -7.60
C PRO A 19 -25.82 2.30 -8.28
N SER A 20 -25.17 3.22 -9.00
CA SER A 20 -25.84 4.05 -9.98
C SER A 20 -26.42 3.13 -11.05
N SER A 21 -27.73 3.19 -11.17
CA SER A 21 -28.53 2.36 -12.05
C SER A 21 -28.11 2.50 -13.52
N LYS A 22 -28.10 1.35 -14.20
CA LYS A 22 -27.96 1.13 -15.65
C LYS A 22 -26.52 1.13 -16.19
N GLU A 23 -25.85 -0.01 -16.06
CA GLU A 23 -25.14 -0.69 -17.17
C GLU A 23 -24.46 -1.97 -16.63
N ASN A 24 -25.03 -3.14 -16.98
CA ASN A 24 -24.42 -4.48 -16.94
C ASN A 24 -23.54 -4.80 -15.71
N ALA A 25 -24.09 -4.64 -14.51
CA ALA A 25 -23.55 -5.33 -13.34
C ALA A 25 -23.94 -6.80 -13.48
N ASP A 26 -23.00 -7.63 -13.94
CA ASP A 26 -23.08 -9.07 -13.72
C ASP A 26 -22.92 -9.28 -12.21
N PRO A 27 -23.97 -9.65 -11.46
CA PRO A 27 -23.91 -9.76 -10.01
C PRO A 27 -22.89 -10.82 -9.54
N ASP A 28 -22.43 -11.68 -10.45
CA ASP A 28 -21.46 -12.74 -10.20
C ASP A 28 -19.99 -12.29 -10.34
N ALA A 29 -19.69 -11.05 -10.75
CA ALA A 29 -18.31 -10.59 -10.93
C ALA A 29 -17.58 -10.22 -9.61
N GLU A 30 -18.14 -10.53 -8.44
CA GLU A 30 -17.54 -10.17 -7.14
C GLU A 30 -16.37 -11.07 -6.70
N PHE A 31 -16.08 -12.14 -7.42
CA PHE A 31 -15.06 -13.10 -7.01
C PHE A 31 -13.66 -12.76 -7.56
N SER A 32 -12.64 -13.11 -6.76
CA SER A 32 -11.25 -13.13 -7.21
C SER A 32 -10.95 -14.47 -7.87
N LEU A 33 -10.39 -14.45 -9.07
CA LEU A 33 -10.08 -15.68 -9.79
C LEU A 33 -8.60 -16.06 -9.59
N PRO A 34 -8.28 -17.25 -9.02
CA PRO A 34 -6.91 -17.72 -8.95
C PRO A 34 -6.41 -18.08 -10.36
N LEU A 35 -5.34 -17.44 -10.80
CA LEU A 35 -4.78 -17.61 -12.14
C LEU A 35 -3.25 -17.78 -12.09
N LEU A 36 -2.70 -18.46 -13.10
CA LEU A 36 -1.28 -18.40 -13.40
C LEU A 36 -0.96 -17.06 -14.07
N ILE A 37 0.26 -16.56 -13.86
CA ILE A 37 0.70 -15.28 -14.43
C ILE A 37 0.66 -15.34 -15.97
N GLU A 38 1.00 -16.48 -16.57
CA GLU A 38 0.90 -16.66 -18.03
C GLU A 38 -0.53 -16.44 -18.56
N ASP A 39 -1.55 -16.91 -17.82
CA ASP A 39 -2.96 -16.76 -18.22
C ASP A 39 -3.44 -15.31 -18.06
N ILE A 40 -2.87 -14.55 -17.12
CA ILE A 40 -3.18 -13.12 -16.96
C ILE A 40 -2.78 -12.34 -18.21
N TYR A 41 -1.66 -12.68 -18.85
CA TYR A 41 -1.23 -12.05 -20.09
C TYR A 41 -2.17 -12.31 -21.29
N ARG A 42 -3.05 -13.30 -21.18
CA ARG A 42 -4.06 -13.62 -22.20
C ARG A 42 -5.37 -12.87 -21.99
N ILE A 43 -5.52 -12.16 -20.87
CA ILE A 43 -6.71 -11.36 -20.60
C ILE A 43 -6.71 -10.13 -21.55
N PRO A 44 -7.78 -9.91 -22.32
CA PRO A 44 -7.90 -8.73 -23.15
C PRO A 44 -8.16 -7.50 -22.26
N LEU A 45 -7.11 -6.71 -22.00
CA LEU A 45 -7.19 -5.49 -21.21
C LEU A 45 -7.34 -4.27 -22.12
N ALA A 46 -8.38 -3.47 -21.87
CA ALA A 46 -8.48 -2.12 -22.42
C ALA A 46 -7.46 -1.19 -21.74
N ASP A 47 -7.18 -0.03 -22.33
CA ASP A 47 -6.30 0.96 -21.71
C ASP A 47 -6.91 1.47 -20.39
N GLY A 48 -6.11 1.49 -19.31
CA GLY A 48 -6.55 1.89 -17.97
C GLY A 48 -6.98 0.71 -17.06
N PHE A 49 -7.72 1.03 -16.00
CA PHE A 49 -8.20 0.05 -15.00
C PHE A 49 -9.57 -0.51 -15.38
N PRO A 50 -9.67 -1.78 -15.78
CA PRO A 50 -10.95 -2.37 -16.13
C PRO A 50 -11.85 -2.54 -14.91
N LYS A 51 -13.14 -2.23 -15.05
CA LYS A 51 -14.16 -2.50 -14.01
C LYS A 51 -14.57 -3.97 -13.95
N VAL A 52 -14.45 -4.69 -15.07
CA VAL A 52 -14.78 -6.11 -15.22
C VAL A 52 -13.75 -6.73 -16.16
N LEU A 53 -13.19 -7.87 -15.75
CA LEU A 53 -12.30 -8.71 -16.52
C LEU A 53 -13.09 -9.90 -17.06
N ARG A 54 -12.70 -10.44 -18.22
CA ARG A 54 -13.29 -11.65 -18.77
C ARG A 54 -12.20 -12.60 -19.27
N LEU A 55 -12.29 -13.86 -18.88
CA LEU A 55 -11.43 -14.94 -19.37
C LEU A 55 -12.30 -16.18 -19.60
N PHE A 56 -12.23 -16.78 -20.80
CA PHE A 56 -13.06 -17.92 -21.21
C PHE A 56 -14.57 -17.74 -20.95
N GLY A 57 -15.07 -16.51 -21.10
CA GLY A 57 -16.49 -16.17 -20.86
C GLY A 57 -16.85 -15.88 -19.40
N VAL A 58 -15.96 -16.18 -18.44
CA VAL A 58 -16.17 -15.91 -17.01
C VAL A 58 -15.83 -14.46 -16.70
N ALA A 59 -16.76 -13.74 -16.05
CA ALA A 59 -16.54 -12.38 -15.58
C ALA A 59 -16.01 -12.35 -14.15
N PHE A 60 -15.03 -11.50 -13.86
CA PHE A 60 -14.45 -11.32 -12.53
C PHE A 60 -13.88 -9.89 -12.37
N LYS A 61 -13.58 -9.47 -11.15
CA LYS A 61 -13.01 -8.14 -10.88
C LYS A 61 -11.51 -8.16 -10.58
N THR A 62 -11.04 -9.20 -9.89
CA THR A 62 -9.66 -9.30 -9.41
C THR A 62 -9.09 -10.66 -9.71
N VAL A 63 -7.76 -10.73 -9.76
CA VAL A 63 -7.01 -11.99 -9.85
C VAL A 63 -6.34 -12.27 -8.52
N THR A 64 -6.21 -13.55 -8.21
CA THR A 64 -5.36 -14.04 -7.13
C THR A 64 -4.17 -14.76 -7.75
N ILE A 65 -2.95 -14.36 -7.40
CA ILE A 65 -1.72 -15.05 -7.82
C ILE A 65 -0.87 -15.43 -6.61
N TYR A 66 -0.14 -16.53 -6.72
CA TYR A 66 0.82 -16.96 -5.71
C TYR A 66 2.21 -17.11 -6.32
N GLY A 67 3.20 -16.42 -5.76
CA GLY A 67 4.54 -16.41 -6.34
C GLY A 67 5.61 -15.94 -5.37
N ARG A 68 6.82 -15.72 -5.89
CA ARG A 68 7.95 -15.16 -5.16
C ARG A 68 8.19 -13.72 -5.55
N ALA A 69 8.22 -12.83 -4.57
CA ALA A 69 8.45 -11.41 -4.79
C ALA A 69 9.95 -11.07 -4.84
N THR A 70 10.31 -10.22 -5.80
CA THR A 70 11.63 -9.57 -5.90
C THR A 70 11.41 -8.06 -5.94
N PRO A 71 11.90 -7.28 -4.97
CA PRO A 71 11.75 -5.83 -4.95
C PRO A 71 12.44 -5.19 -6.16
N LEU A 72 11.75 -4.29 -6.86
CA LEU A 72 12.29 -3.55 -8.01
C LEU A 72 12.57 -2.09 -7.66
N LYS A 73 11.54 -1.36 -7.21
CA LYS A 73 11.61 0.09 -7.01
C LYS A 73 10.63 0.55 -5.95
N ILE A 74 11.01 1.60 -5.22
CA ILE A 74 10.14 2.33 -4.30
C ILE A 74 9.79 3.67 -4.93
N LEU A 75 8.52 3.90 -5.26
CA LEU A 75 8.03 5.20 -5.69
C LEU A 75 7.71 6.06 -4.48
N HIS A 76 8.73 6.75 -3.97
CA HIS A 76 8.68 7.51 -2.71
C HIS A 76 7.62 8.61 -2.69
N LYS A 77 7.33 9.26 -3.83
CA LYS A 77 6.30 10.32 -3.90
C LYS A 77 4.87 9.80 -3.72
N LYS A 78 4.64 8.48 -3.84
CA LYS A 78 3.28 7.89 -3.92
C LYS A 78 3.07 6.67 -3.03
N GLU A 79 4.04 6.33 -2.19
CA GLU A 79 3.98 5.18 -1.27
C GLU A 79 3.65 3.84 -1.94
N VAL A 80 3.92 3.73 -3.24
CA VAL A 80 3.76 2.50 -4.00
C VAL A 80 5.10 1.78 -4.03
N ARG A 81 5.10 0.52 -3.60
CA ARG A 81 6.25 -0.38 -3.79
C ARG A 81 5.98 -1.32 -4.94
N ILE A 82 6.99 -1.45 -5.78
CA ILE A 82 6.92 -2.25 -6.99
C ILE A 82 7.78 -3.49 -6.79
N TYR A 83 7.15 -4.65 -6.96
CA TYR A 83 7.81 -5.94 -6.92
C TYR A 83 7.60 -6.65 -8.25
N ASN A 84 8.59 -7.43 -8.68
CA ASN A 84 8.38 -8.49 -9.65
C ASN A 84 7.93 -9.74 -8.91
N VAL A 85 6.81 -10.34 -9.31
CA VAL A 85 6.31 -11.59 -8.73
C VAL A 85 6.40 -12.68 -9.77
N ASP A 86 7.03 -13.80 -9.42
CA ASP A 86 7.27 -14.95 -10.30
C ASP A 86 6.59 -16.20 -9.70
N ASP A 87 5.71 -16.85 -10.47
CA ASP A 87 5.00 -18.07 -10.07
C ASP A 87 5.58 -19.37 -10.67
N GLY A 88 6.69 -19.26 -11.41
CA GLY A 88 7.33 -20.34 -12.16
C GLY A 88 6.85 -20.50 -13.60
N THR A 89 5.73 -19.88 -13.97
CA THR A 89 5.22 -19.84 -15.36
C THR A 89 5.63 -18.57 -16.07
N SER A 90 5.59 -17.44 -15.36
CA SER A 90 6.02 -16.14 -15.84
C SER A 90 6.22 -15.18 -14.66
N SER A 91 6.60 -13.94 -14.94
CA SER A 91 6.78 -12.91 -13.92
C SER A 91 6.02 -11.64 -14.25
N ILE A 92 5.35 -11.04 -13.27
CA ILE A 92 4.55 -9.82 -13.43
C ILE A 92 4.92 -8.74 -12.43
N ILE A 93 4.85 -7.49 -12.88
CA ILE A 93 5.05 -6.32 -12.02
C ILE A 93 3.79 -6.07 -11.20
N VAL A 94 3.95 -6.03 -9.88
CA VAL A 94 2.90 -5.78 -8.91
C VAL A 94 3.18 -4.49 -8.15
N HIS A 95 2.18 -3.61 -8.14
CA HIS A 95 2.16 -2.35 -7.41
C HIS A 95 1.39 -2.55 -6.11
N PHE A 96 2.06 -2.38 -4.97
CA PHE A 96 1.43 -2.42 -3.67
C PHE A 96 1.29 -1.00 -3.14
N SER A 97 0.05 -0.51 -3.06
CA SER A 97 -0.25 0.73 -2.35
C SER A 97 -0.14 0.47 -0.85
N HIS A 98 0.87 1.03 -0.21
CA HIS A 98 0.93 0.98 1.25
C HIS A 98 0.07 2.10 1.84
N ILE A 99 -0.78 1.74 2.81
CA ILE A 99 -1.48 2.70 3.68
C ILE A 99 -0.45 3.22 4.70
N ALA A 100 0.53 3.99 4.25
CA ALA A 100 1.62 4.46 5.12
C ALA A 100 1.45 5.92 5.54
N ASN A 101 0.79 6.79 4.76
CA ASN A 101 0.65 8.22 5.04
C ASN A 101 0.22 8.52 6.47
N ASN A 102 -0.90 7.97 6.95
CA ASN A 102 -1.36 8.22 8.32
C ASN A 102 -0.34 7.79 9.38
N ARG A 103 0.45 6.73 9.15
CA ARG A 103 1.40 6.22 10.14
C ARG A 103 2.78 6.87 10.03
N ILE A 104 3.20 7.30 8.84
CA ILE A 104 4.39 8.12 8.61
C ILE A 104 4.18 9.51 9.18
N ASP A 105 3.00 10.10 9.02
CA ASP A 105 2.63 11.37 9.64
C ASP A 105 2.67 11.28 11.16
N ILE A 106 2.12 10.20 11.72
CA ILE A 106 2.19 9.96 13.17
C ILE A 106 3.64 9.72 13.61
N MET A 107 4.46 8.96 12.86
CA MET A 107 5.87 8.75 13.19
C MET A 107 6.67 10.06 13.13
N THR A 108 6.39 10.91 12.14
CA THR A 108 6.99 12.24 11.98
C THR A 108 6.59 13.16 13.14
N ALA A 109 5.31 13.14 13.52
CA ALA A 109 4.82 13.86 14.70
C ALA A 109 5.48 13.37 16.00
N VAL A 110 5.65 12.05 16.17
CA VAL A 110 6.36 11.46 17.32
C VAL A 110 7.82 11.92 17.37
N ASN A 111 8.52 11.93 16.23
CA ASN A 111 9.91 12.40 16.14
C ASN A 111 10.02 13.91 16.49
N ASN A 112 9.10 14.73 16.00
CA ASN A 112 9.05 16.16 16.33
C ASN A 112 8.79 16.39 17.83
N LEU A 113 7.86 15.64 18.42
CA LEU A 113 7.60 15.70 19.86
C LEU A 113 8.79 15.22 20.71
N GLU A 114 9.52 14.20 20.27
CA GLU A 114 10.77 13.78 20.93
C GLU A 114 11.84 14.88 20.87
N TYR A 115 11.97 15.56 19.73
CA TYR A 115 12.90 16.67 19.56
C TYR A 115 12.56 17.83 20.52
N GLU A 116 11.32 18.28 20.54
CA GLU A 116 10.83 19.33 21.44
C GLU A 116 11.04 18.96 22.91
N LEU A 117 10.70 17.73 23.31
CA LEU A 117 10.89 17.25 24.67
C LEU A 117 12.37 17.24 25.09
N ASN A 118 13.27 16.89 24.17
CA ASN A 118 14.72 16.94 24.40
C ASN A 118 15.24 18.38 24.52
N MET A 119 14.71 19.31 23.72
CA MET A 119 15.04 20.73 23.82
C MET A 119 14.59 21.32 25.17
N VAL A 120 13.36 21.02 25.61
CA VAL A 120 12.85 21.44 26.92
C VAL A 120 13.68 20.88 28.07
N LYS A 121 14.08 19.59 28.01
CA LYS A 121 14.99 18.99 29.00
C LYS A 121 16.34 19.70 29.08
N ARG A 122 16.93 20.05 27.92
CA ARG A 122 18.19 20.80 27.86
C ARG A 122 18.05 22.19 28.48
N GLN A 123 16.95 22.89 28.23
CA GLN A 123 16.67 24.21 28.81
C GLN A 123 16.40 24.14 30.32
N ASN A 124 15.66 23.13 30.79
CA ASN A 124 15.37 22.94 32.22
C ASN A 124 16.60 22.55 33.03
N LYS A 125 17.54 21.77 32.45
CA LYS A 125 18.85 21.54 33.06
C LYS A 125 19.64 22.83 33.26
N LYS A 126 19.55 23.79 32.33
CA LYS A 126 20.20 25.10 32.46
C LYS A 126 19.52 26.01 33.49
N ARG A 127 18.21 25.85 33.75
CA ARG A 127 17.41 26.74 34.60
C ARG A 127 17.14 26.25 36.04
N ARG A 128 17.62 25.06 36.45
CA ARG A 128 17.45 24.48 37.81
C ARG A 128 16.00 24.57 38.37
N PHE A 129 14.99 24.23 37.56
CA PHE A 129 13.60 24.20 38.03
C PHE A 129 13.33 23.04 39.01
N LYS A 130 12.49 23.31 40.03
CA LYS A 130 12.09 22.39 41.11
C LYS A 130 11.19 21.23 40.64
N SER A 131 11.16 20.18 41.47
CA SER A 131 10.82 18.77 41.21
C SER A 131 9.50 18.40 40.51
N ASN A 132 8.50 19.28 40.40
CA ASN A 132 7.21 18.90 39.77
C ASN A 132 7.29 18.69 38.24
N ASN A 133 8.19 19.40 37.54
CA ASN A 133 8.34 19.25 36.09
C ASN A 133 9.05 17.93 35.69
N GLY A 134 9.74 17.28 36.63
CA GLY A 134 10.47 16.04 36.36
C GLY A 134 9.55 14.85 36.09
N ASN A 135 8.43 14.75 36.83
CA ASN A 135 7.46 13.68 36.68
C ASN A 135 6.70 13.79 35.35
N ILE A 136 6.25 14.99 35.00
CA ILE A 136 5.54 15.26 33.72
C ILE A 136 6.42 14.93 32.51
N LEU A 137 7.70 15.31 32.53
CA LEU A 137 8.65 15.01 31.45
C LEU A 137 8.95 13.50 31.32
N ARG A 138 8.89 12.77 32.44
CA ARG A 138 9.08 11.31 32.46
C ARG A 138 7.84 10.58 31.93
N GLU A 139 6.65 11.05 32.28
CA GLU A 139 5.37 10.52 31.76
C GLU A 139 5.25 10.76 30.26
N ALA A 140 5.53 11.98 29.78
CA ALA A 140 5.53 12.31 28.36
C ALA A 140 6.52 11.44 27.55
N GLN A 141 7.72 11.20 28.09
CA GLN A 141 8.69 10.30 27.45
C GLN A 141 8.22 8.84 27.43
N THR A 142 7.50 8.40 28.47
CA THR A 142 6.94 7.04 28.55
C THR A 142 5.80 6.87 27.54
N LEU A 143 4.94 7.88 27.40
CA LEU A 143 3.87 7.92 26.40
C LEU A 143 4.46 7.85 24.99
N LEU A 144 5.44 8.70 24.65
CA LEU A 144 6.11 8.68 23.34
C LEU A 144 6.75 7.32 23.03
N ARG A 145 7.40 6.68 24.01
CA ARG A 145 7.94 5.32 23.83
C ARG A 145 6.87 4.28 23.55
N ARG A 146 5.74 4.32 24.26
CA ARG A 146 4.61 3.40 24.03
C ARG A 146 3.99 3.63 22.66
N THR A 147 3.70 4.87 22.32
CA THR A 147 3.19 5.30 21.02
C THR A 147 4.13 4.83 19.91
N ARG A 148 5.44 5.08 20.03
CA ARG A 148 6.45 4.59 19.08
C ARG A 148 6.48 3.06 18.95
N SER A 149 6.39 2.31 20.06
CA SER A 149 6.35 0.85 20.00
C SER A 149 5.10 0.29 19.33
N GLN A 150 3.97 1.02 19.39
CA GLN A 150 2.71 0.67 18.74
C GLN A 150 2.66 1.13 17.28
N ILE A 151 3.39 2.18 16.92
CA ILE A 151 3.52 2.72 15.55
C ILE A 151 4.74 2.16 14.83
N CYS A 152 5.66 1.47 15.51
CA CYS A 152 6.70 0.68 14.87
C CYS A 152 6.02 -0.42 14.07
N VAL A 153 5.59 -0.06 12.87
CA VAL A 153 5.18 -0.96 11.83
C VAL A 153 6.45 -1.76 11.58
N PRO A 154 6.50 -3.08 11.86
CA PRO A 154 7.49 -3.89 11.17
C PRO A 154 7.25 -3.56 9.71
N GLU A 155 8.24 -2.95 9.07
CA GLU A 155 8.25 -2.76 7.64
C GLU A 155 8.05 -4.16 7.03
N LEU A 156 6.79 -4.55 6.80
CA LEU A 156 6.40 -5.83 6.24
C LEU A 156 6.68 -5.72 4.75
N PHE A 157 7.96 -5.68 4.43
CA PHE A 157 8.45 -5.73 3.07
C PHE A 157 8.76 -7.17 2.73
N PHE A 158 8.40 -7.52 1.50
CA PHE A 158 8.83 -8.76 0.93
C PHE A 158 10.32 -8.64 0.60
N THR A 159 11.13 -9.39 1.34
CA THR A 159 12.54 -9.61 0.97
C THR A 159 12.61 -10.44 -0.30
N ILE A 160 13.75 -10.39 -1.00
CA ILE A 160 13.97 -11.19 -2.22
C ILE A 160 13.62 -12.65 -1.95
N GLY A 161 12.72 -13.21 -2.75
CA GLY A 161 12.31 -14.61 -2.67
C GLY A 161 11.19 -14.91 -1.67
N SER A 162 10.64 -13.89 -0.99
CA SER A 162 9.46 -14.04 -0.12
C SER A 162 8.29 -14.61 -0.91
N LYS A 163 7.59 -15.59 -0.34
CA LYS A 163 6.36 -16.11 -0.92
C LYS A 163 5.22 -15.15 -0.64
N VAL A 164 4.49 -14.76 -1.69
CA VAL A 164 3.42 -13.77 -1.63
C VAL A 164 2.16 -14.32 -2.30
N LEU A 165 1.01 -14.03 -1.68
CA LEU A 165 -0.30 -14.12 -2.31
C LEU A 165 -0.70 -12.69 -2.67
N VAL A 166 -1.06 -12.45 -3.92
CA VAL A 166 -1.44 -11.12 -4.40
C VAL A 166 -2.87 -11.19 -4.89
N ILE A 167 -3.72 -10.34 -4.33
CA ILE A 167 -5.08 -10.09 -4.83
C ILE A 167 -5.09 -8.69 -5.44
N GLY A 168 -5.36 -8.60 -6.73
CA GLY A 168 -5.26 -7.31 -7.42
C GLY A 168 -5.99 -7.22 -8.75
N ILE A 169 -5.95 -6.03 -9.34
CA ILE A 169 -6.54 -5.73 -10.65
C ILE A 169 -5.42 -5.70 -11.69
N PRO A 170 -5.43 -6.60 -12.68
CA PRO A 170 -4.61 -6.49 -13.87
C PRO A 170 -5.00 -5.25 -14.66
N TYR A 171 -4.02 -4.48 -15.10
CA TYR A 171 -4.22 -3.32 -15.95
C TYR A 171 -3.07 -3.21 -16.95
N LYS A 172 -3.34 -2.59 -18.09
CA LYS A 172 -2.29 -2.29 -19.06
C LYS A 172 -1.64 -0.97 -18.66
N SER A 173 -0.37 -1.03 -18.29
CA SER A 173 0.45 0.10 -17.85
C SER A 173 0.71 1.07 -19.00
N PRO A 174 0.29 2.35 -18.90
CA PRO A 174 0.62 3.40 -19.86
C PRO A 174 2.11 3.72 -19.97
N CYS A 175 2.91 3.40 -18.95
CA CYS A 175 4.33 3.74 -18.96
C CYS A 175 5.12 2.88 -19.97
N ASP A 176 4.74 1.62 -20.14
CA ASP A 176 5.48 0.63 -20.93
C ASP A 176 4.59 -0.27 -21.79
N GLY A 177 3.27 -0.08 -21.76
CA GLY A 177 2.28 -0.83 -22.51
C GLY A 177 2.05 -2.26 -22.00
N LYS A 178 2.69 -2.66 -20.89
CA LYS A 178 2.68 -4.04 -20.38
C LYS A 178 1.59 -4.27 -19.34
N VAL A 179 1.25 -5.54 -19.10
CA VAL A 179 0.28 -5.90 -18.07
C VAL A 179 0.95 -5.87 -16.70
N HIS A 180 0.42 -5.05 -15.80
CA HIS A 180 0.80 -4.94 -14.39
C HIS A 180 -0.39 -5.33 -13.51
N ILE A 181 -0.16 -5.57 -12.23
CA ILE A 181 -1.22 -5.76 -11.23
C ILE A 181 -1.14 -4.64 -10.20
N TRP A 182 -2.29 -4.06 -9.87
CA TRP A 182 -2.45 -3.23 -8.68
C TRP A 182 -3.04 -4.06 -7.54
N ALA A 183 -2.25 -4.28 -6.48
CA ALA A 183 -2.70 -5.05 -5.33
C ALA A 183 -3.71 -4.24 -4.50
N ILE A 184 -4.85 -4.86 -4.18
CA ILE A 184 -5.93 -4.24 -3.39
C ILE A 184 -5.87 -4.70 -1.93
N GLU A 185 -5.42 -5.93 -1.69
CA GLU A 185 -5.26 -6.51 -0.35
C GLU A 185 -3.89 -7.20 -0.22
N MET A 186 -3.27 -7.06 0.95
CA MET A 186 -2.18 -7.89 1.47
C MET A 186 -2.69 -8.69 2.67
#